data_AF-A0A221NZC6-F1
#
_entry.id   AF-A0A221NZC6-F1
#
_cell.length_a   1.000
_cell.length_b   1.000
_cell.length_c   1.000
_cell.angle_alpha   90.00
_cell.angle_beta   90.00
_cell.angle_gamma   90.00
#
_symmetry.space_group_name_H-M   'P 1'
#
loop_
_entity.id
_entity.type
_entity.pdbx_description
1 polymer ?
#
loop_
_entity_poly.entity_id
_entity_poly.type
_entity_poly.pdbx_seq_one_letter_code
_entity_poly.pdbx_strand_id
1 'polypeptide(L)'
;MQQPWIRDSSNRIVLDEARAQVQHNLDQLGPEPEKQIVTASGITTNPEWTTWNAMGGNKYKGQLKGMEAIQGRFDQSGIDHMPPAYLLGFDLKGNGHVILANGNPDTADHTAVYVPGTKSKLAGAKGDIQRMQDVWDASNQLSPGTTTSTITWIGYDAPQSIAPEAMEKHWAYEGAPKLNDFLNGLQTVQGGPDASHTAVIGHSYGSTTVGAAAKAPGHFAADDIIVAGSPGMLVGDASDLDVGKNHVWAEAAHDDPVPLGGKIAHLGGDKWGVQTFHGLPYDAGYIQTVPSDEAFGAHRMAVDTGGHSGYWDKGSYSLWNQAAVVTGRYNQVVYP
;
A
#
# COMPACT_ATOMS: atom_id res chain seq x y z
N MET A 1 -19.22 6.73 19.81
CA MET A 1 -19.09 5.64 18.82
C MET A 1 -19.81 6.07 17.56
N GLN A 2 -19.08 6.62 16.58
CA GLN A 2 -19.65 6.73 15.23
C GLN A 2 -19.68 5.30 14.67
N GLN A 3 -20.84 4.87 14.20
CA GLN A 3 -21.00 3.57 13.56
C GLN A 3 -20.27 3.62 12.20
N PRO A 4 -19.50 2.59 11.81
CA PRO A 4 -18.73 2.57 10.55
C PRO A 4 -19.60 2.84 9.31
N TRP A 5 -20.88 2.49 9.43
CA TRP A 5 -21.97 2.81 8.51
C TRP A 5 -22.10 4.30 8.16
N ILE A 6 -21.85 5.23 9.09
CA ILE A 6 -21.98 6.67 8.83
C ILE A 6 -20.88 7.13 7.89
N ARG A 7 -19.62 6.78 8.19
CA ARG A 7 -18.45 7.12 7.36
C ARG A 7 -18.58 6.50 5.97
N ASP A 8 -18.96 5.23 5.91
CA ASP A 8 -19.23 4.53 4.64
C ASP A 8 -20.32 5.22 3.82
N SER A 9 -21.49 5.46 4.41
CA SER A 9 -22.61 6.09 3.71
C SER A 9 -22.27 7.49 3.18
N SER A 10 -21.58 8.32 3.95
CA SER A 10 -21.14 9.65 3.50
C SER A 10 -20.17 9.57 2.32
N ASN A 11 -19.16 8.70 2.38
CA ASN A 11 -18.20 8.58 1.28
C ASN A 11 -18.83 7.99 0.01
N ARG A 12 -19.83 7.10 0.13
CA ARG A 12 -20.58 6.58 -1.02
C ARG A 12 -21.35 7.67 -1.75
N ILE A 13 -21.97 8.61 -1.02
CA ILE A 13 -22.62 9.77 -1.63
C ILE A 13 -21.61 10.61 -2.43
N VAL A 14 -20.43 10.88 -1.84
CA VAL A 14 -19.36 11.62 -2.53
C VAL A 14 -18.86 10.87 -3.76
N LEU A 15 -18.74 9.54 -3.68
CA LEU A 15 -18.36 8.68 -4.81
C LEU A 15 -19.38 8.78 -5.95
N ASP A 16 -20.67 8.69 -5.66
CA ASP A 16 -21.74 8.74 -6.66
C ASP A 16 -21.80 10.11 -7.35
N GLU A 17 -21.72 11.20 -6.57
CA GLU A 17 -21.65 12.56 -7.11
C GLU A 17 -20.41 12.77 -7.99
N ALA A 18 -19.24 12.34 -7.52
CA ALA A 18 -18.00 12.42 -8.27
C ALA A 18 -18.07 11.62 -9.58
N ARG A 19 -18.64 10.41 -9.55
CA ARG A 19 -18.81 9.57 -10.74
C ARG A 19 -19.69 10.25 -11.77
N ALA A 20 -20.83 10.80 -11.37
CA ALA A 20 -21.73 11.53 -12.25
C ALA A 20 -21.05 12.76 -12.88
N GLN A 21 -20.32 13.53 -12.07
CA GLN A 21 -19.60 14.72 -12.55
C GLN A 21 -18.47 14.38 -13.52
N VAL A 22 -17.66 13.36 -13.20
CA VAL A 22 -16.54 12.94 -14.07
C VAL A 22 -17.07 12.38 -15.39
N GLN A 23 -18.14 11.57 -15.35
CA GLN A 23 -18.77 11.06 -16.58
C GLN A 23 -19.29 12.20 -17.44
N HIS A 24 -20.02 13.14 -16.85
CA HIS A 24 -20.51 14.32 -17.56
C HIS A 24 -19.37 15.09 -18.22
N ASN A 25 -18.27 15.35 -17.50
CA ASN A 25 -17.11 16.05 -18.04
C ASN A 25 -16.45 15.28 -19.19
N LEU A 26 -16.34 13.96 -19.10
CA LEU A 26 -15.82 13.11 -20.18
C LEU A 26 -16.72 13.17 -21.41
N ASP A 27 -18.04 13.11 -21.23
CA ASP A 27 -19.01 13.17 -22.33
C ASP A 27 -18.92 14.50 -23.09
N GLN A 28 -18.66 15.62 -22.37
CA GLN A 28 -18.45 16.93 -22.99
C GLN A 28 -17.19 16.99 -23.89
N LEU A 29 -16.21 16.09 -23.70
CA LEU A 29 -15.02 16.02 -24.57
C LEU A 29 -15.32 15.33 -25.90
N GLY A 30 -16.45 14.62 -26.02
CA GLY A 30 -16.72 13.74 -27.14
C GLY A 30 -15.90 12.44 -27.12
N PRO A 31 -16.04 11.60 -28.15
CA PRO A 31 -15.37 10.31 -28.23
C PRO A 31 -13.84 10.46 -28.25
N GLU A 32 -13.13 9.50 -27.65
CA GLU A 32 -11.66 9.46 -27.70
C GLU A 32 -11.18 9.31 -29.15
N PRO A 33 -10.38 10.26 -29.69
CA PRO A 33 -9.80 10.12 -31.02
C PRO A 33 -8.76 9.00 -31.07
N GLU A 34 -8.43 8.49 -32.26
CA GLU A 34 -7.31 7.56 -32.39
C GLU A 34 -6.01 8.19 -31.88
N LYS A 35 -5.28 7.50 -31.00
CA LYS A 35 -4.05 8.03 -30.40
C LYS A 35 -2.94 8.27 -31.42
N GLN A 36 -2.84 7.43 -32.42
CA GLN A 36 -1.84 7.49 -33.46
C GLN A 36 -2.52 7.50 -34.82
N ILE A 37 -1.96 8.27 -35.75
CA ILE A 37 -2.40 8.36 -37.14
C ILE A 37 -1.22 8.10 -38.07
N VAL A 38 -1.52 7.54 -39.25
CA VAL A 38 -0.52 7.33 -40.29
C VAL A 38 -0.45 8.56 -41.17
N THR A 39 0.76 9.10 -41.34
CA THR A 39 1.04 10.24 -42.22
C THR A 39 2.04 9.83 -43.30
N ALA A 40 2.27 10.70 -44.28
CA ALA A 40 3.32 10.50 -45.30
C ALA A 40 4.73 10.30 -44.69
N SER A 41 4.96 10.83 -43.48
CA SER A 41 6.24 10.73 -42.76
C SER A 41 6.29 9.56 -41.76
N GLY A 42 5.26 8.71 -41.72
CA GLY A 42 5.14 7.58 -40.79
C GLY A 42 4.04 7.77 -39.73
N ILE A 43 4.09 6.92 -38.69
CA ILE A 43 3.15 6.94 -37.56
C ILE A 43 3.50 8.11 -36.63
N THR A 44 2.52 8.97 -36.35
CA THR A 44 2.66 10.08 -35.42
C THR A 44 1.48 10.15 -34.45
N THR A 45 1.63 10.87 -33.35
CA THR A 45 0.53 11.12 -32.41
C THR A 45 -0.52 12.01 -33.04
N ASN A 46 -1.79 11.66 -32.89
CA ASN A 46 -2.90 12.46 -33.39
C ASN A 46 -3.01 13.80 -32.60
N PRO A 47 -3.00 14.96 -33.28
CA PRO A 47 -3.22 16.26 -32.63
C PRO A 47 -4.58 16.38 -31.93
N GLU A 48 -5.62 15.74 -32.47
CA GLU A 48 -6.96 15.72 -31.85
C GLU A 48 -6.93 14.94 -30.53
N TRP A 49 -6.31 13.76 -30.52
CA TRP A 49 -6.11 12.99 -29.29
C TRP A 49 -5.29 13.77 -28.27
N THR A 50 -4.25 14.49 -28.72
CA THR A 50 -3.41 15.31 -27.83
C THR A 50 -4.23 16.41 -27.17
N THR A 51 -5.10 17.08 -27.93
CA THR A 51 -6.02 18.11 -27.43
C THR A 51 -7.04 17.52 -26.46
N TRP A 52 -7.71 16.44 -26.86
CA TRP A 52 -8.67 15.72 -26.02
C TRP A 52 -8.05 15.26 -24.70
N ASN A 53 -6.82 14.72 -24.75
CA ASN A 53 -6.10 14.29 -23.56
C ASN A 53 -5.70 15.47 -22.66
N ALA A 54 -5.26 16.59 -23.25
CA ALA A 54 -4.95 17.82 -22.51
C ALA A 54 -6.20 18.41 -21.82
N MET A 55 -7.39 18.22 -22.39
CA MET A 55 -8.67 18.58 -21.78
C MET A 55 -9.12 17.62 -20.66
N GLY A 56 -8.36 16.55 -20.40
CA GLY A 56 -8.57 15.65 -19.26
C GLY A 56 -9.09 14.27 -19.63
N GLY A 57 -9.17 13.91 -20.91
CA GLY A 57 -9.77 12.64 -21.34
C GLY A 57 -9.21 11.39 -20.62
N ASN A 58 -7.89 11.17 -20.61
CA ASN A 58 -7.31 10.03 -19.87
C ASN A 58 -7.46 10.16 -18.35
N LYS A 59 -7.45 11.39 -17.82
CA LYS A 59 -7.66 11.63 -16.39
C LYS A 59 -9.07 11.17 -15.98
N TYR A 60 -10.11 11.60 -16.69
CA TYR A 60 -11.49 11.23 -16.40
C TYR A 60 -11.73 9.73 -16.60
N LYS A 61 -11.21 9.13 -17.68
CA LYS A 61 -11.25 7.67 -17.87
C LYS A 61 -10.57 6.91 -16.73
N GLY A 62 -9.42 7.39 -16.27
CA GLY A 62 -8.69 6.81 -15.15
C GLY A 62 -9.48 6.91 -13.83
N GLN A 63 -10.07 8.07 -13.55
CA GLN A 63 -10.92 8.28 -12.37
C GLN A 63 -12.13 7.35 -12.39
N LEU A 64 -12.84 7.25 -13.52
CA LEU A 64 -13.97 6.33 -13.70
C LEU A 64 -13.56 4.87 -13.48
N LYS A 65 -12.44 4.44 -14.06
CA LYS A 65 -11.89 3.09 -13.86
C LYS A 65 -11.62 2.79 -12.38
N GLY A 66 -11.10 3.77 -11.63
CA GLY A 66 -10.89 3.63 -10.19
C GLY A 66 -12.20 3.52 -9.41
N MET A 67 -13.19 4.35 -9.73
CA MET A 67 -14.53 4.30 -9.13
C MET A 67 -15.26 2.99 -9.47
N GLU A 68 -15.07 2.45 -10.67
CA GLU A 68 -15.54 1.12 -11.07
C GLU A 68 -14.89 -0.01 -10.27
N ALA A 69 -13.60 0.12 -9.93
CA ALA A 69 -12.93 -0.86 -9.07
C ALA A 69 -13.52 -0.87 -7.65
N ILE A 70 -13.85 0.32 -7.11
CA ILE A 70 -14.54 0.46 -5.81
C ILE A 70 -15.92 -0.20 -5.89
N GLN A 71 -16.72 0.12 -6.92
CA GLN A 71 -18.04 -0.47 -7.11
C GLN A 71 -17.96 -2.00 -7.25
N GLY A 72 -17.04 -2.49 -8.08
CA GLY A 72 -16.85 -3.93 -8.27
C GLY A 72 -16.51 -4.65 -6.98
N ARG A 73 -15.79 -4.00 -6.05
CA ARG A 73 -15.57 -4.59 -4.73
C ARG A 73 -16.84 -4.60 -3.87
N PHE A 74 -17.67 -3.58 -3.91
CA PHE A 74 -18.96 -3.61 -3.22
C PHE A 74 -19.84 -4.75 -3.72
N ASP A 75 -19.89 -4.93 -5.04
CA ASP A 75 -20.71 -5.96 -5.70
C ASP A 75 -20.29 -7.39 -5.34
N GLN A 76 -19.04 -7.59 -4.88
CA GLN A 76 -18.53 -8.87 -4.39
C GLN A 76 -18.95 -9.19 -2.94
N SER A 77 -19.58 -8.27 -2.20
CA SER A 77 -19.97 -8.52 -0.81
C SER A 77 -20.94 -9.70 -0.71
N GLY A 78 -20.58 -10.73 0.07
CA GLY A 78 -21.36 -11.96 0.22
C GLY A 78 -21.13 -13.02 -0.86
N ILE A 79 -20.32 -12.75 -1.88
CA ILE A 79 -19.90 -13.72 -2.90
C ILE A 79 -18.60 -14.40 -2.43
N ASP A 80 -18.50 -15.72 -2.53
CA ASP A 80 -17.33 -16.50 -2.10
C ASP A 80 -16.84 -16.16 -0.67
N HIS A 81 -17.81 -15.93 0.23
CA HIS A 81 -17.58 -15.54 1.63
C HIS A 81 -16.93 -14.16 1.84
N MET A 82 -16.73 -13.36 0.78
CA MET A 82 -16.21 -12.00 0.91
C MET A 82 -17.06 -11.17 1.88
N PRO A 83 -16.43 -10.46 2.81
CA PRO A 83 -17.16 -9.65 3.78
C PRO A 83 -17.72 -8.40 3.08
N PRO A 84 -18.68 -7.70 3.71
CA PRO A 84 -19.06 -6.36 3.30
C PRO A 84 -17.83 -5.46 3.18
N ALA A 85 -17.81 -4.60 2.16
CA ALA A 85 -16.78 -3.58 2.02
C ALA A 85 -17.28 -2.21 2.47
N TYR A 86 -16.39 -1.43 3.08
CA TYR A 86 -16.67 -0.11 3.64
C TYR A 86 -15.73 0.93 3.04
N LEU A 87 -16.28 2.06 2.58
CA LEU A 87 -15.51 3.19 2.05
C LEU A 87 -15.23 4.19 3.16
N LEU A 88 -13.99 4.18 3.61
CA LEU A 88 -13.51 5.01 4.72
C LEU A 88 -13.03 6.39 4.23
N GLY A 89 -12.61 6.51 2.98
CA GLY A 89 -12.22 7.80 2.43
C GLY A 89 -12.24 7.76 0.91
N PHE A 90 -12.64 8.87 0.31
CA PHE A 90 -12.64 9.04 -1.12
C PHE A 90 -12.56 10.52 -1.49
N ASP A 91 -11.65 10.87 -2.40
CA ASP A 91 -11.64 12.18 -3.06
C ASP A 91 -10.89 12.12 -4.40
N LEU A 92 -11.10 13.15 -5.23
CA LEU A 92 -10.44 13.29 -6.54
C LEU A 92 -9.26 14.29 -6.51
N LYS A 93 -8.79 14.73 -5.34
CA LYS A 93 -7.66 15.66 -5.22
C LYS A 93 -6.36 14.94 -5.57
N GLY A 94 -5.39 15.68 -6.10
CA GLY A 94 -4.11 15.12 -6.51
C GLY A 94 -4.30 13.97 -7.52
N ASN A 95 -3.78 12.80 -7.18
CA ASN A 95 -3.92 11.57 -7.96
C ASN A 95 -5.23 10.79 -7.70
N GLY A 96 -6.08 11.28 -6.81
CA GLY A 96 -7.29 10.62 -6.34
C GLY A 96 -6.97 9.61 -5.24
N HIS A 97 -7.73 9.70 -4.15
CA HIS A 97 -7.54 8.91 -2.95
C HIS A 97 -8.71 7.97 -2.71
N VAL A 98 -8.42 6.79 -2.20
CA VAL A 98 -9.42 5.82 -1.78
C VAL A 98 -8.91 5.04 -0.58
N ILE A 99 -9.74 4.93 0.45
CA ILE A 99 -9.50 4.08 1.61
C ILE A 99 -10.69 3.13 1.71
N LEU A 100 -10.46 1.85 1.43
CA LEU A 100 -11.51 0.83 1.35
C LEU A 100 -11.15 -0.36 2.24
N ALA A 101 -12.09 -0.75 3.11
CA ALA A 101 -11.95 -1.90 3.99
C ALA A 101 -12.76 -3.09 3.48
N ASN A 102 -12.20 -4.29 3.61
CA ASN A 102 -12.92 -5.57 3.61
C ASN A 102 -13.25 -5.90 5.07
N GLY A 103 -14.52 -6.17 5.39
CA GLY A 103 -14.94 -6.36 6.78
C GLY A 103 -14.96 -5.06 7.57
N ASN A 104 -15.56 -5.09 8.77
CA ASN A 104 -15.71 -3.91 9.61
C ASN A 104 -14.42 -3.64 10.42
N PRO A 105 -13.66 -2.57 10.14
CA PRO A 105 -12.40 -2.30 10.83
C PRO A 105 -12.58 -1.81 12.27
N ASP A 106 -13.77 -1.29 12.63
CA ASP A 106 -14.04 -0.72 13.95
C ASP A 106 -14.21 -1.80 15.04
N THR A 107 -14.46 -3.05 14.64
CA THR A 107 -14.77 -4.15 15.57
C THR A 107 -13.99 -5.43 15.27
N ALA A 108 -13.06 -5.41 14.32
CA ALA A 108 -12.30 -6.59 13.95
C ALA A 108 -11.25 -6.92 15.02
N ASP A 109 -11.08 -8.20 15.36
CA ASP A 109 -10.02 -8.66 16.24
C ASP A 109 -8.63 -8.39 15.64
N HIS A 110 -8.53 -8.44 14.31
CA HIS A 110 -7.31 -8.18 13.54
C HIS A 110 -7.57 -7.17 12.42
N THR A 111 -6.70 -6.18 12.26
CA THR A 111 -6.79 -5.19 11.18
C THR A 111 -5.48 -5.10 10.41
N ALA A 112 -5.53 -5.18 9.07
CA ALA A 112 -4.38 -4.93 8.21
C ALA A 112 -4.57 -3.62 7.44
N VAL A 113 -3.59 -2.72 7.46
CA VAL A 113 -3.62 -1.46 6.68
C VAL A 113 -2.51 -1.47 5.65
N TYR A 114 -2.87 -1.49 4.37
CA TYR A 114 -1.90 -1.55 3.28
C TYR A 114 -1.63 -0.19 2.66
N VAL A 115 -0.34 0.17 2.63
CA VAL A 115 0.20 1.41 2.08
C VAL A 115 0.96 1.07 0.80
N PRO A 116 0.42 1.42 -0.37
CA PRO A 116 1.04 1.12 -1.64
C PRO A 116 2.12 2.14 -2.01
N GLY A 117 2.90 1.83 -3.05
CA GLY A 117 4.06 2.61 -3.45
C GLY A 117 3.93 3.38 -4.76
N THR A 118 5.04 3.46 -5.49
CA THR A 118 5.18 4.24 -6.73
C THR A 118 4.09 3.90 -7.76
N LYS A 119 3.52 4.95 -8.37
CA LYS A 119 2.39 4.96 -9.33
C LYS A 119 1.03 4.67 -8.73
N SER A 120 0.91 4.42 -7.43
CA SER A 120 -0.39 4.21 -6.81
C SER A 120 -1.23 5.47 -6.84
N LYS A 121 -2.50 5.27 -7.17
CA LYS A 121 -3.54 6.29 -7.38
C LYS A 121 -4.88 5.63 -7.60
N LEU A 122 -5.97 6.40 -7.51
CA LEU A 122 -7.33 5.93 -7.76
C LEU A 122 -7.46 5.10 -9.05
N ALA A 123 -6.87 5.55 -10.16
CA ALA A 123 -6.97 4.85 -11.45
C ALA A 123 -6.35 3.44 -11.48
N GLY A 124 -5.48 3.12 -10.52
CA GLY A 124 -4.82 1.82 -10.36
C GLY A 124 -5.40 0.96 -9.22
N ALA A 125 -6.38 1.46 -8.48
CA ALA A 125 -6.82 0.89 -7.19
C ALA A 125 -7.27 -0.57 -7.25
N LYS A 126 -7.71 -1.08 -8.40
CA LYS A 126 -8.17 -2.47 -8.55
C LYS A 126 -7.14 -3.50 -8.07
N GLY A 127 -5.87 -3.32 -8.41
CA GLY A 127 -4.81 -4.26 -8.03
C GLY A 127 -4.56 -4.24 -6.52
N ASP A 128 -4.50 -3.04 -5.94
CA ASP A 128 -4.31 -2.83 -4.50
C ASP A 128 -5.49 -3.38 -3.67
N ILE A 129 -6.73 -3.19 -4.15
CA ILE A 129 -7.93 -3.79 -3.54
C ILE A 129 -7.84 -5.32 -3.55
N GLN A 130 -7.46 -5.91 -4.69
CA GLN A 130 -7.33 -7.37 -4.81
C GLN A 130 -6.30 -7.93 -3.83
N ARG A 131 -5.14 -7.28 -3.70
CA ARG A 131 -4.09 -7.68 -2.73
C ARG A 131 -4.66 -7.79 -1.31
N MET A 132 -5.50 -6.85 -0.90
CA MET A 132 -6.11 -6.88 0.42
C MET A 132 -7.28 -7.86 0.55
N GLN A 133 -7.93 -8.24 -0.54
CA GLN A 133 -8.83 -9.40 -0.52
C GLN A 133 -8.04 -10.69 -0.30
N ASP A 134 -6.88 -10.83 -0.92
CA ASP A 134 -6.04 -12.02 -0.78
C ASP A 134 -5.45 -12.13 0.63
N VAL A 135 -5.04 -11.01 1.25
CA VAL A 135 -4.63 -10.97 2.67
C VAL A 135 -5.80 -11.32 3.59
N TRP A 136 -7.01 -10.82 3.31
CA TRP A 136 -8.20 -11.16 4.09
C TRP A 136 -8.50 -12.67 4.00
N ASP A 137 -8.47 -13.24 2.80
CA ASP A 137 -8.70 -14.66 2.57
C ASP A 137 -7.69 -15.53 3.35
N ALA A 138 -6.40 -15.19 3.25
CA ALA A 138 -5.34 -15.91 3.95
C ALA A 138 -5.45 -15.77 5.48
N SER A 139 -5.80 -14.59 5.99
CA SER A 139 -5.98 -14.33 7.42
C SER A 139 -7.14 -15.14 8.01
N ASN A 140 -8.27 -15.24 7.31
CA ASN A 140 -9.42 -16.04 7.76
C ASN A 140 -9.15 -17.54 7.69
N GLN A 141 -8.33 -18.01 6.74
CA GLN A 141 -7.87 -19.40 6.71
C GLN A 141 -6.97 -19.73 7.91
N LEU A 142 -6.10 -18.78 8.30
CA LEU A 142 -5.13 -19.00 9.36
C LEU A 142 -5.71 -18.84 10.76
N SER A 143 -6.68 -17.94 10.93
CA SER A 143 -7.34 -17.67 12.20
C SER A 143 -8.87 -17.85 12.11
N PRO A 144 -9.35 -19.08 11.87
CA PRO A 144 -10.78 -19.34 11.88
C PRO A 144 -11.35 -19.08 13.28
N GLY A 145 -12.39 -18.26 13.37
CA GLY A 145 -13.07 -17.92 14.62
C GLY A 145 -12.75 -16.53 15.18
N THR A 146 -11.81 -15.81 14.58
CA THR A 146 -11.60 -14.37 14.80
C THR A 146 -12.09 -13.57 13.59
N THR A 147 -12.34 -12.28 13.79
CA THR A 147 -12.73 -11.37 12.73
C THR A 147 -11.52 -10.59 12.22
N THR A 148 -11.35 -10.54 10.89
CA THR A 148 -10.30 -9.74 10.25
C THR A 148 -10.90 -8.68 9.34
N SER A 149 -10.35 -7.47 9.42
CA SER A 149 -10.56 -6.42 8.43
C SER A 149 -9.26 -6.07 7.72
N THR A 150 -9.31 -5.84 6.42
CA THR A 150 -8.14 -5.43 5.63
C THR A 150 -8.45 -4.16 4.86
N ILE A 151 -7.56 -3.18 4.92
CA ILE A 151 -7.78 -1.84 4.41
C ILE A 151 -6.77 -1.57 3.30
N THR A 152 -7.26 -1.24 2.11
CA THR A 152 -6.45 -0.60 1.07
C THR A 152 -6.40 0.90 1.36
N TRP A 153 -5.22 1.45 1.64
CA TRP A 153 -5.04 2.86 1.98
C TRP A 153 -4.27 3.60 0.87
N ILE A 154 -4.98 4.07 -0.15
CA ILE A 154 -4.46 5.06 -1.11
C ILE A 154 -4.80 6.44 -0.56
N GLY A 155 -4.12 6.84 0.53
CA GLY A 155 -4.41 8.05 1.30
C GLY A 155 -3.42 9.21 1.10
N TYR A 156 -2.45 9.04 0.20
CA TYR A 156 -1.44 10.06 -0.11
C TYR A 156 -1.12 10.08 -1.60
N ASP A 157 -0.50 11.17 -2.06
CA ASP A 157 0.04 11.28 -3.40
C ASP A 157 1.38 10.56 -3.45
N ALA A 158 1.40 9.35 -4.05
CA ALA A 158 2.63 8.60 -4.24
C ALA A 158 3.45 9.13 -5.44
N PRO A 159 4.77 8.91 -5.47
CA PRO A 159 5.59 9.21 -6.65
C PRO A 159 5.00 8.57 -7.91
N GLN A 160 4.86 9.29 -9.01
CA GLN A 160 4.27 8.80 -10.26
C GLN A 160 5.32 8.32 -11.29
N SER A 161 6.61 8.45 -10.98
CA SER A 161 7.73 7.91 -11.77
C SER A 161 8.77 7.22 -10.88
N ILE A 162 9.47 6.21 -11.41
CA ILE A 162 10.56 5.51 -10.69
C ILE A 162 11.75 6.46 -10.51
N ALA A 163 12.08 7.22 -11.56
CA ALA A 163 13.05 8.29 -11.50
C ALA A 163 12.48 9.52 -12.23
N PRO A 164 12.66 10.74 -11.68
CA PRO A 164 13.36 11.02 -10.43
C PRO A 164 12.50 10.80 -9.18
N GLU A 165 11.18 10.78 -9.29
CA GLU A 165 10.30 11.02 -8.13
C GLU A 165 10.42 9.98 -7.02
N ALA A 166 10.44 8.67 -7.33
CA ALA A 166 10.53 7.64 -6.30
C ALA A 166 11.91 7.58 -5.60
N MET A 167 12.90 8.36 -6.05
CA MET A 167 14.18 8.52 -5.34
C MET A 167 14.13 9.65 -4.31
N GLU A 168 13.10 10.50 -4.34
CA GLU A 168 12.98 11.64 -3.46
C GLU A 168 12.24 11.26 -2.17
N LYS A 169 12.68 11.81 -1.03
CA LYS A 169 12.12 11.47 0.29
C LYS A 169 10.85 12.25 0.64
N HIS A 170 10.57 13.35 -0.06
CA HIS A 170 9.51 14.29 0.33
C HIS A 170 8.13 13.64 0.26
N TRP A 171 7.85 12.77 -0.72
CA TRP A 171 6.59 12.04 -0.83
C TRP A 171 6.29 11.20 0.42
N ALA A 172 7.30 10.52 0.97
CA ALA A 172 7.16 9.76 2.21
C ALA A 172 6.88 10.68 3.41
N TYR A 173 7.59 11.81 3.52
CA TYR A 173 7.36 12.78 4.60
C TYR A 173 6.01 13.50 4.51
N GLU A 174 5.47 13.71 3.31
CA GLU A 174 4.14 14.28 3.11
C GLU A 174 3.02 13.26 3.36
N GLY A 175 3.27 11.97 3.08
CA GLY A 175 2.33 10.88 3.34
C GLY A 175 2.28 10.45 4.81
N ALA A 176 3.42 10.49 5.51
CA ALA A 176 3.58 10.08 6.91
C ALA A 176 2.54 10.67 7.89
N PRO A 177 2.32 11.99 7.96
CA PRO A 177 1.33 12.55 8.88
C PRO A 177 -0.09 12.10 8.53
N LYS A 178 -0.44 11.95 7.24
CA LYS A 178 -1.76 11.46 6.83
C LYS A 178 -1.98 10.01 7.25
N LEU A 179 -0.94 9.18 7.18
CA LEU A 179 -0.99 7.79 7.64
C LEU A 179 -1.16 7.74 9.17
N ASN A 180 -0.36 8.51 9.92
CA ASN A 180 -0.48 8.59 11.37
C ASN A 180 -1.87 9.07 11.82
N ASP A 181 -2.42 10.10 11.18
CA ASP A 181 -3.78 10.59 11.46
C ASP A 181 -4.84 9.51 11.20
N PHE A 182 -4.70 8.74 10.11
CA PHE A 182 -5.60 7.63 9.80
C PHE A 182 -5.52 6.53 10.86
N LEU A 183 -4.31 6.08 11.23
CA LEU A 183 -4.10 5.03 12.22
C LEU A 183 -4.59 5.44 13.61
N ASN A 184 -4.32 6.67 14.02
CA ASN A 184 -4.83 7.22 15.28
C ASN A 184 -6.37 7.25 15.31
N GLY A 185 -6.99 7.68 14.20
CA GLY A 185 -8.45 7.67 14.07
C GLY A 185 -9.02 6.25 14.12
N LEU A 186 -8.37 5.30 13.47
CA LEU A 186 -8.73 3.88 13.46
C LEU A 186 -8.66 3.27 14.87
N GLN A 187 -7.53 3.42 15.56
CA GLN A 187 -7.36 2.95 16.93
C GLN A 187 -8.39 3.57 17.89
N THR A 188 -8.72 4.84 17.69
CA THR A 188 -9.74 5.54 18.50
C THR A 188 -11.13 4.91 18.32
N VAL A 189 -11.54 4.60 17.09
CA VAL A 189 -12.88 4.02 16.85
C VAL A 189 -12.96 2.55 17.26
N GLN A 190 -11.84 1.82 17.20
CA GLN A 190 -11.72 0.45 17.71
C GLN A 190 -11.86 0.39 19.25
N GLY A 191 -11.58 1.49 19.95
CA GLY A 191 -11.73 1.59 21.40
C GLY A 191 -10.42 1.60 22.18
N GLY A 192 -9.28 1.80 21.51
CA GLY A 192 -7.96 1.89 22.12
C GLY A 192 -6.96 0.87 21.54
N PRO A 193 -5.69 0.94 21.98
CA PRO A 193 -4.61 0.11 21.43
C PRO A 193 -4.82 -1.40 21.62
N ASP A 194 -5.48 -1.83 22.69
CA ASP A 194 -5.66 -3.26 22.99
C ASP A 194 -6.92 -3.87 22.33
N ALA A 195 -7.68 -3.08 21.57
CA ALA A 195 -8.98 -3.49 21.04
C ALA A 195 -8.91 -4.28 19.71
N SER A 196 -7.85 -4.09 18.94
CA SER A 196 -7.62 -4.77 17.65
C SER A 196 -6.12 -4.91 17.43
N HIS A 197 -5.65 -6.09 17.06
CA HIS A 197 -4.28 -6.28 16.62
C HIS A 197 -4.11 -5.70 15.22
N THR A 198 -3.39 -4.59 15.09
CA THR A 198 -3.26 -3.81 13.85
C THR A 198 -1.87 -3.96 13.23
N ALA A 199 -1.80 -4.49 12.02
CA ALA A 199 -0.57 -4.58 11.24
C ALA A 199 -0.60 -3.61 10.04
N VAL A 200 0.50 -2.91 9.79
CA VAL A 200 0.65 -2.02 8.63
C VAL A 200 1.55 -2.68 7.59
N ILE A 201 1.04 -2.84 6.37
CA ILE A 201 1.73 -3.48 5.24
C ILE A 201 2.21 -2.40 4.26
N GLY A 202 3.51 -2.15 4.19
CA GLY A 202 4.11 -1.22 3.22
C GLY A 202 4.68 -1.95 1.99
N HIS A 203 4.19 -1.64 0.80
CA HIS A 203 4.75 -2.19 -0.45
C HIS A 203 5.59 -1.17 -1.20
N SER A 204 6.78 -1.58 -1.64
CA SER A 204 7.65 -0.71 -2.46
C SER A 204 7.88 0.63 -1.73
N TYR A 205 7.78 1.77 -2.43
CA TYR A 205 7.88 3.10 -1.81
C TYR A 205 6.90 3.33 -0.64
N GLY A 206 5.79 2.59 -0.56
CA GLY A 206 4.88 2.63 0.59
C GLY A 206 5.58 2.25 1.90
N SER A 207 6.60 1.38 1.87
CA SER A 207 7.43 1.09 3.05
C SER A 207 8.20 2.32 3.53
N THR A 208 8.66 3.17 2.60
CA THR A 208 9.37 4.41 2.93
C THR A 208 8.44 5.38 3.65
N THR A 209 7.17 5.48 3.18
CA THR A 209 6.11 6.25 3.83
C THR A 209 5.77 5.70 5.22
N VAL A 210 5.66 4.38 5.37
CA VAL A 210 5.44 3.72 6.68
C VAL A 210 6.62 3.99 7.62
N GLY A 211 7.86 3.87 7.14
CA GLY A 211 9.05 4.18 7.93
C GLY A 211 9.11 5.64 8.37
N ALA A 212 8.76 6.57 7.47
CA ALA A 212 8.65 7.99 7.79
C ALA A 212 7.58 8.27 8.88
N ALA A 213 6.47 7.53 8.85
CA ALA A 213 5.39 7.64 9.82
C ALA A 213 5.78 7.05 11.19
N ALA A 214 6.40 5.87 11.20
CA ALA A 214 6.78 5.13 12.39
C ALA A 214 8.06 5.64 13.08
N LYS A 215 8.92 6.40 12.39
CA LYS A 215 10.06 7.12 13.01
C LYS A 215 9.68 8.49 13.56
N ALA A 216 8.50 9.00 13.21
CA ALA A 216 8.09 10.34 13.62
C ALA A 216 7.88 10.38 15.15
N PRO A 217 8.13 11.52 15.82
CA PRO A 217 7.88 11.62 17.25
C PRO A 217 6.41 11.34 17.59
N GLY A 218 6.17 10.47 18.57
CA GLY A 218 4.84 10.11 19.02
C GLY A 218 4.61 8.60 18.93
N HIS A 219 3.35 8.21 19.12
CA HIS A 219 2.91 6.82 19.04
C HIS A 219 2.50 6.48 17.61
N PHE A 220 3.05 5.41 17.05
CA PHE A 220 2.59 4.80 15.82
C PHE A 220 1.49 3.80 16.17
N ALA A 221 0.24 4.13 15.84
CA ALA A 221 -0.95 3.36 16.24
C ALA A 221 -1.14 2.04 15.45
N ALA A 222 -0.16 1.14 15.58
CA ALA A 222 -0.16 -0.22 15.07
C ALA A 222 0.77 -1.11 15.92
N ASP A 223 0.53 -2.41 15.91
CA ASP A 223 1.31 -3.41 16.64
C ASP A 223 2.47 -3.97 15.82
N ASP A 224 2.29 -4.13 14.50
CA ASP A 224 3.30 -4.69 13.60
C ASP A 224 3.45 -3.86 12.31
N ILE A 225 4.65 -3.89 11.77
CA ILE A 225 4.97 -3.39 10.43
C ILE A 225 5.46 -4.57 9.58
N ILE A 226 4.82 -4.77 8.43
CA ILE A 226 5.25 -5.71 7.40
C ILE A 226 5.66 -4.90 6.17
N VAL A 227 6.82 -5.17 5.59
CA VAL A 227 7.24 -4.51 4.35
C VAL A 227 7.63 -5.52 3.29
N ALA A 228 7.19 -5.28 2.05
CA ALA A 228 7.44 -6.15 0.91
C ALA A 228 8.12 -5.37 -0.23
N GLY A 229 9.25 -5.87 -0.72
CA GLY A 229 10.01 -5.23 -1.80
C GLY A 229 10.46 -3.81 -1.45
N SER A 230 10.87 -3.59 -0.20
CA SER A 230 11.14 -2.25 0.34
C SER A 230 12.42 -1.63 -0.24
N PRO A 231 12.39 -0.38 -0.75
CA PRO A 231 13.60 0.40 -1.03
C PRO A 231 14.19 1.04 0.24
N GLY A 232 13.56 0.90 1.40
CA GLY A 232 13.99 1.51 2.65
C GLY A 232 12.84 2.06 3.49
N MET A 233 13.18 2.50 4.71
CA MET A 233 12.26 3.03 5.72
C MET A 233 12.76 4.34 6.35
N LEU A 234 13.74 5.01 5.74
CA LEU A 234 14.37 6.24 6.23
C LEU A 234 15.04 6.14 7.62
N VAL A 235 15.30 4.91 8.08
CA VAL A 235 16.02 4.58 9.33
C VAL A 235 17.04 3.49 9.06
N GLY A 236 18.11 3.45 9.89
CA GLY A 236 19.17 2.47 9.75
C GLY A 236 18.88 1.17 10.50
N ASP A 237 18.06 1.21 11.54
CA ASP A 237 17.76 0.05 12.38
C ASP A 237 16.24 -0.07 12.60
N ALA A 238 15.73 -1.29 12.65
CA ALA A 238 14.34 -1.57 13.00
C ALA A 238 13.99 -1.07 14.42
N SER A 239 14.97 -0.92 15.33
CA SER A 239 14.76 -0.32 16.65
C SER A 239 14.47 1.17 16.63
N ASP A 240 14.72 1.85 15.51
CA ASP A 240 14.43 3.28 15.33
C ASP A 240 12.97 3.54 14.93
N LEU A 241 12.18 2.48 14.76
CA LEU A 241 10.74 2.53 14.51
C LEU A 241 9.98 2.36 15.83
N ASP A 242 8.92 3.13 16.03
CA ASP A 242 8.18 3.20 17.29
C ASP A 242 7.64 1.84 17.76
N VAL A 243 7.21 0.96 16.84
CA VAL A 243 6.75 -0.41 17.15
C VAL A 243 7.84 -1.31 17.76
N GLY A 244 9.11 -0.92 17.60
CA GLY A 244 10.26 -1.68 18.05
C GLY A 244 10.62 -2.87 17.14
N LYS A 245 11.90 -3.24 17.13
CA LYS A 245 12.47 -4.20 16.17
C LYS A 245 11.78 -5.58 16.10
N ASN A 246 11.18 -6.04 17.21
CA ASN A 246 10.55 -7.38 17.28
C ASN A 246 9.19 -7.42 16.55
N HIS A 247 8.71 -6.26 16.10
CA HIS A 247 7.43 -6.06 15.43
C HIS A 247 7.61 -5.57 13.99
N VAL A 248 8.81 -5.74 13.42
CA VAL A 248 9.14 -5.32 12.06
C VAL A 248 9.52 -6.53 11.24
N TRP A 249 8.78 -6.75 10.15
CA TRP A 249 8.84 -7.93 9.31
C TRP A 249 9.12 -7.55 7.87
N ALA A 250 10.01 -8.27 7.19
CA ALA A 250 10.48 -7.92 5.85
C ALA A 250 10.45 -9.08 4.87
N GLU A 251 9.85 -8.84 3.70
CA GLU A 251 9.82 -9.73 2.54
C GLU A 251 10.62 -9.10 1.40
N ALA A 252 11.51 -9.89 0.80
CA ALA A 252 12.19 -9.52 -0.44
C ALA A 252 12.37 -10.77 -1.32
N ALA A 253 11.76 -10.74 -2.50
CA ALA A 253 12.00 -11.75 -3.53
C ALA A 253 13.45 -11.65 -4.03
N HIS A 254 14.05 -12.79 -4.35
CA HIS A 254 15.46 -12.89 -4.72
C HIS A 254 15.86 -12.09 -5.97
N ASP A 255 14.90 -11.83 -6.87
CA ASP A 255 15.05 -11.11 -8.12
C ASP A 255 14.38 -9.72 -8.11
N ASP A 256 13.93 -9.23 -6.94
CA ASP A 256 13.40 -7.87 -6.79
C ASP A 256 14.55 -6.84 -6.72
N PRO A 257 14.67 -5.93 -7.71
CA PRO A 257 15.76 -4.94 -7.74
C PRO A 257 15.53 -3.76 -6.78
N VAL A 258 14.33 -3.62 -6.21
CA VAL A 258 13.93 -2.41 -5.47
C VAL A 258 14.75 -2.18 -4.18
N PRO A 259 15.03 -3.19 -3.34
CA PRO A 259 15.92 -3.01 -2.20
C PRO A 259 17.30 -2.44 -2.57
N LEU A 260 17.90 -2.91 -3.67
CA LEU A 260 19.17 -2.39 -4.16
C LEU A 260 19.05 -0.95 -4.68
N GLY A 261 18.01 -0.66 -5.46
CA GLY A 261 17.74 0.69 -5.95
C GLY A 261 17.52 1.68 -4.80
N GLY A 262 16.88 1.23 -3.73
CA GLY A 262 16.65 1.99 -2.50
C GLY A 262 17.93 2.42 -1.78
N LYS A 263 18.93 1.53 -1.69
CA LYS A 263 20.26 1.87 -1.16
C LYS A 263 20.94 2.95 -2.00
N ILE A 264 20.86 2.84 -3.33
CA ILE A 264 21.43 3.83 -4.27
C ILE A 264 20.72 5.18 -4.12
N ALA A 265 19.41 5.18 -3.90
CA ALA A 265 18.60 6.38 -3.68
C ALA A 265 18.66 6.91 -2.22
N HIS A 266 19.39 6.24 -1.32
CA HIS A 266 19.45 6.56 0.11
C HIS A 266 18.07 6.63 0.80
N LEU A 267 17.15 5.71 0.44
CA LEU A 267 15.80 5.61 1.01
C LEU A 267 15.75 4.75 2.28
N GLY A 268 16.81 4.00 2.59
CA GLY A 268 17.04 3.43 3.90
C GLY A 268 17.57 4.46 4.89
N GLY A 269 18.31 4.01 5.88
CA GLY A 269 19.11 4.88 6.76
C GLY A 269 20.55 4.41 6.86
N ASP A 270 21.40 5.31 7.32
CA ASP A 270 22.81 5.02 7.53
C ASP A 270 23.04 4.58 8.97
N LYS A 271 23.71 3.44 9.16
CA LYS A 271 24.21 3.01 10.48
C LYS A 271 25.65 2.56 10.39
N TRP A 272 26.36 2.66 11.50
CA TRP A 272 27.63 1.97 11.62
C TRP A 272 27.37 0.46 11.74
N GLY A 273 28.04 -0.34 10.92
CA GLY A 273 27.82 -1.78 10.91
C GLY A 273 28.88 -2.53 10.10
N VAL A 274 28.70 -3.85 10.06
CA VAL A 274 29.54 -4.78 9.30
C VAL A 274 28.69 -5.34 8.17
N GLN A 275 29.19 -5.25 6.94
CA GLN A 275 28.55 -5.87 5.79
C GLN A 275 28.89 -7.36 5.76
N THR A 276 27.88 -8.20 5.60
CA THR A 276 28.02 -9.65 5.52
C THR A 276 27.60 -10.16 4.13
N PHE A 277 28.32 -11.17 3.63
CA PHE A 277 27.93 -11.95 2.47
C PHE A 277 27.80 -13.41 2.90
N HIS A 278 26.58 -13.96 2.85
CA HIS A 278 26.28 -15.32 3.37
C HIS A 278 26.74 -15.49 4.85
N GLY A 279 26.52 -14.46 5.68
CA GLY A 279 26.95 -14.44 7.07
C GLY A 279 28.45 -14.20 7.30
N LEU A 280 29.26 -14.06 6.24
CA LEU A 280 30.70 -13.77 6.36
C LEU A 280 30.96 -12.26 6.25
N PRO A 281 31.62 -11.63 7.24
CA PRO A 281 31.91 -10.20 7.20
C PRO A 281 32.97 -9.90 6.14
N TYR A 282 32.75 -8.85 5.32
CA TYR A 282 33.72 -8.42 4.30
C TYR A 282 34.07 -6.92 4.36
N ASP A 283 33.29 -6.10 5.07
CA ASP A 283 33.55 -4.67 5.23
C ASP A 283 32.93 -4.15 6.54
N ALA A 284 33.45 -3.05 7.07
CA ALA A 284 32.93 -2.37 8.26
C ALA A 284 32.97 -0.85 8.10
N GLY A 285 31.85 -0.18 8.38
CA GLY A 285 31.74 1.26 8.18
C GLY A 285 30.30 1.76 8.28
N TYR A 286 30.04 2.94 7.73
CA TYR A 286 28.68 3.40 7.52
C TYR A 286 28.07 2.66 6.33
N ILE A 287 26.94 2.00 6.58
CA ILE A 287 26.22 1.21 5.59
C ILE A 287 24.82 1.76 5.41
N GLN A 288 24.34 1.80 4.16
CA GLN A 288 22.94 2.02 3.83
C GLN A 288 22.20 0.69 4.03
N THR A 289 21.21 0.67 4.91
CA THR A 289 20.42 -0.53 5.19
C THR A 289 18.98 -0.37 4.74
N VAL A 290 18.45 -1.44 4.17
CA VAL A 290 17.02 -1.60 3.86
C VAL A 290 16.46 -2.79 4.63
N PRO A 291 15.12 -2.93 4.78
CA PRO A 291 14.53 -3.93 5.67
C PRO A 291 14.90 -5.38 5.42
N SER A 292 15.26 -5.74 4.19
CA SER A 292 15.70 -7.10 3.84
C SER A 292 17.15 -7.41 4.21
N ASP A 293 17.92 -6.43 4.68
CA ASP A 293 19.28 -6.64 5.17
C ASP A 293 19.30 -7.21 6.59
N GLU A 294 20.19 -8.17 6.85
CA GLU A 294 20.41 -8.69 8.21
C GLU A 294 20.77 -7.58 9.20
N ALA A 295 21.58 -6.61 8.75
CA ALA A 295 22.03 -5.50 9.58
C ALA A 295 20.90 -4.54 9.96
N PHE A 296 19.77 -4.51 9.25
CA PHE A 296 18.63 -3.67 9.61
C PHE A 296 17.90 -4.18 10.85
N GLY A 297 17.92 -5.50 11.10
CA GLY A 297 17.38 -6.11 12.32
C GLY A 297 15.88 -6.44 12.29
N ALA A 298 15.23 -6.36 11.13
CA ALA A 298 13.86 -6.86 10.96
C ALA A 298 13.81 -8.40 10.89
N HIS A 299 12.66 -8.98 11.21
CA HIS A 299 12.35 -10.38 10.98
C HIS A 299 12.16 -10.63 9.48
N ARG A 300 13.19 -11.16 8.82
CA ARG A 300 13.13 -11.53 7.40
C ARG A 300 12.28 -12.78 7.22
N MET A 301 11.29 -12.71 6.34
CA MET A 301 10.34 -13.80 6.07
C MET A 301 10.66 -14.46 4.73
N ALA A 302 10.33 -15.75 4.61
CA ALA A 302 10.54 -16.51 3.39
C ALA A 302 9.66 -15.99 2.25
N VAL A 303 10.23 -15.91 1.05
CA VAL A 303 9.53 -15.54 -0.19
C VAL A 303 9.87 -16.59 -1.25
N ASP A 304 8.86 -17.32 -1.71
CA ASP A 304 8.95 -18.38 -2.72
C ASP A 304 8.46 -17.92 -4.11
N THR A 305 8.19 -16.63 -4.25
CA THR A 305 7.75 -15.97 -5.49
C THR A 305 8.86 -15.09 -6.07
N GLY A 306 8.61 -14.54 -7.26
CA GLY A 306 9.56 -13.70 -7.98
C GLY A 306 8.98 -12.33 -8.33
N GLY A 307 9.89 -11.40 -8.60
CA GLY A 307 9.60 -10.04 -9.03
C GLY A 307 8.99 -9.15 -7.95
N HIS A 308 8.74 -7.90 -8.33
CA HIS A 308 8.37 -6.85 -7.39
C HIS A 308 6.89 -6.87 -6.93
N SER A 309 6.05 -7.72 -7.53
CA SER A 309 4.61 -7.77 -7.26
C SER A 309 4.11 -9.14 -6.81
N GLY A 310 4.97 -10.18 -6.80
CA GLY A 310 4.59 -11.56 -6.50
C GLY A 310 4.32 -11.86 -5.02
N TYR A 311 4.54 -10.88 -4.12
CA TYR A 311 4.33 -11.06 -2.68
C TYR A 311 2.89 -11.43 -2.28
N TRP A 312 1.91 -11.15 -3.14
CA TRP A 312 0.49 -11.49 -2.93
C TRP A 312 0.01 -12.72 -3.73
N ASP A 313 0.92 -13.46 -4.39
CA ASP A 313 0.50 -14.62 -5.17
C ASP A 313 -0.15 -15.66 -4.24
N LYS A 314 -1.33 -16.14 -4.64
CA LYS A 314 -2.11 -17.09 -3.82
C LYS A 314 -1.33 -18.39 -3.62
N GLY A 315 -1.29 -18.86 -2.37
CA GLY A 315 -0.59 -20.09 -1.98
C GLY A 315 0.92 -19.93 -1.76
N SER A 316 1.45 -18.71 -1.87
CA SER A 316 2.86 -18.40 -1.55
C SER A 316 3.12 -18.35 -0.05
N TYR A 317 4.39 -18.54 0.33
CA TYR A 317 4.87 -18.27 1.68
C TYR A 317 4.75 -16.79 2.03
N SER A 318 4.97 -15.87 1.09
CA SER A 318 4.86 -14.42 1.38
C SER A 318 3.44 -14.04 1.80
N LEU A 319 2.41 -14.46 1.04
CA LEU A 319 1.03 -14.15 1.43
C LEU A 319 0.64 -14.81 2.76
N TRP A 320 1.11 -16.04 3.00
CA TRP A 320 0.89 -16.74 4.27
C TRP A 320 1.56 -16.02 5.45
N ASN A 321 2.79 -15.54 5.27
CA ASN A 321 3.56 -14.82 6.27
C ASN A 321 2.89 -13.49 6.64
N GLN A 322 2.41 -12.73 5.65
CA GLN A 322 1.61 -11.53 5.89
C GLN A 322 0.37 -11.85 6.75
N ALA A 323 -0.37 -12.91 6.43
CA ALA A 323 -1.54 -13.33 7.22
C ALA A 323 -1.16 -13.77 8.65
N ALA A 324 -0.02 -14.45 8.82
CA ALA A 324 0.49 -14.87 10.13
C ALA A 324 0.79 -13.69 11.04
N VAL A 325 1.45 -12.65 10.52
CA VAL A 325 1.71 -11.43 11.29
C VAL A 325 0.41 -10.66 11.54
N VAL A 326 -0.44 -10.44 10.52
CA VAL A 326 -1.74 -9.75 10.67
C VAL A 326 -2.60 -10.35 11.79
N THR A 327 -2.60 -11.69 11.90
CA THR A 327 -3.39 -12.42 12.91
C THR A 327 -2.64 -12.67 14.23
N GLY A 328 -1.45 -12.10 14.43
CA GLY A 328 -0.64 -12.27 15.65
C GLY A 328 -0.12 -13.72 15.85
N ARG A 329 -0.13 -14.54 14.80
CA ARG A 329 0.30 -15.95 14.81
C ARG A 329 1.75 -16.06 14.38
N TYR A 330 2.65 -15.37 15.07
CA TYR A 330 4.08 -15.30 14.73
C TYR A 330 4.78 -16.67 14.64
N ASN A 331 4.27 -17.68 15.36
CA ASN A 331 4.77 -19.05 15.29
C ASN A 331 4.44 -19.79 13.98
N GLN A 332 3.59 -19.21 13.12
CA GLN A 332 3.25 -19.71 11.78
C GLN A 332 4.07 -19.05 10.67
N VAL A 333 4.90 -18.05 10.99
CA VAL A 333 5.78 -17.38 10.03
C VAL A 333 6.88 -18.35 9.58
N VAL A 334 7.08 -18.43 8.27
CA VAL A 334 8.14 -19.19 7.61
C VAL A 334 9.33 -18.26 7.38
N TYR A 335 10.52 -18.68 7.83
CA TYR A 335 11.77 -17.93 7.72
C TYR A 335 12.68 -18.49 6.60
N PRO A 336 13.57 -17.68 6.01
CA PRO A 336 14.50 -18.09 4.95
C PRO A 336 15.48 -19.21 5.30
#